data_AF-R9HQA7-F1
#
_entry.id   AF-R9HQA7-F1
#
_cell.length_a   1.000
_cell.length_b   1.000
_cell.length_c   1.000
_cell.angle_alpha   90.00
_cell.angle_beta   90.00
_cell.angle_gamma   90.00
#
_symmetry.space_group_name_H-M   'P 1'
#
loop_
_entity.id
_entity.type
_entity.pdbx_description
1 polymer ?
#
loop_
_entity_poly.entity_id
_entity_poly.type
_entity_poly.pdbx_seq_one_letter_code
_entity_poly.pdbx_strand_id
1 'polypeptide(L)'
;MKTNISLILILCLLLGACKNGNASSQNKSETSQDTIKAIKMPAIPQMMTAPEQRADFLAKHYWDNVNFADTNYIHHPEVTEQAWADYCDLLNHVPLETAQQAMRNVIDRTNVDKKVFTYITDLADKYLYDPNSPMRNEEFYIPVLEAMIASPVLNETEKIRPQARLKLAQKNRIGTKALNFTYTLASGAQGSLYQLKAEYLLLFINNPGCQACTETIEGLKNAPIINQLLQEKKLVLLSIYPDEELDEWKKHLSEFPNEWINGYDKKFTIKEEQVYDLKAIPTLYLLDKDKTVLLKDATAPAIEAYLMQHQ
;
A
#
# COMPACT_ATOMS: atom_id res chain seq x y z
N MET A 1 55.23 -2.44 -34.30
CA MET A 1 56.43 -1.70 -34.74
C MET A 1 56.26 -1.32 -36.20
N LYS A 2 56.55 -0.04 -36.53
CA LYS A 2 56.69 0.58 -37.87
C LYS A 2 55.42 0.96 -38.66
N THR A 3 54.96 2.18 -38.37
CA THR A 3 54.72 3.33 -39.28
C THR A 3 54.60 3.13 -40.80
N ASN A 4 53.59 3.80 -41.40
CA ASN A 4 53.68 4.82 -42.48
C ASN A 4 52.28 5.01 -43.10
N ILE A 5 51.51 6.05 -42.76
CA ILE A 5 51.42 7.36 -43.44
C ILE A 5 51.79 7.31 -44.93
N SER A 6 50.79 7.48 -45.80
CA SER A 6 50.98 8.07 -47.12
C SER A 6 49.73 8.88 -47.52
N LEU A 7 49.96 10.18 -47.64
CA LEU A 7 49.13 11.19 -48.30
C LEU A 7 49.00 10.84 -49.79
N ILE A 8 47.83 11.04 -50.40
CA ILE A 8 47.71 11.51 -51.79
C ILE A 8 46.36 12.24 -51.94
N LEU A 9 46.46 13.54 -52.20
CA LEU A 9 45.44 14.40 -52.79
C LEU A 9 45.23 13.97 -54.25
N ILE A 10 43.98 13.80 -54.68
CA ILE A 10 43.61 13.99 -56.09
C ILE A 10 42.39 14.91 -56.16
N LEU A 11 42.61 15.98 -56.91
CA LEU A 11 41.76 17.11 -57.20
C LEU A 11 40.98 16.86 -58.50
N CYS A 12 39.87 17.59 -58.65
CA CYS A 12 39.14 17.90 -59.90
C CYS A 12 38.20 16.83 -60.48
N LEU A 13 36.90 17.13 -60.54
CA LEU A 13 36.32 17.86 -61.68
C LEU A 13 34.86 18.25 -61.43
N LEU A 14 34.57 19.50 -61.72
CA LEU A 14 33.26 20.13 -61.77
C LEU A 14 32.49 19.65 -63.01
N LEU A 15 31.21 19.27 -62.82
CA LEU A 15 30.19 19.45 -63.84
C LEU A 15 28.96 20.05 -63.17
N GLY A 16 28.64 21.29 -63.56
CA GLY A 16 27.38 21.93 -63.23
C GLY A 16 26.29 21.51 -64.21
N ALA A 17 25.07 21.33 -63.70
CA ALA A 17 23.84 21.46 -64.46
C ALA A 17 22.79 22.12 -63.56
N CYS A 18 22.25 23.24 -64.03
CA CYS A 18 21.17 23.98 -63.37
C CYS A 18 19.79 23.46 -63.79
N LYS A 19 18.86 23.52 -62.82
CA LYS A 19 17.38 23.57 -62.92
C LYS A 19 16.62 22.32 -63.38
N ASN A 20 15.85 21.70 -62.49
CA ASN A 20 14.44 22.08 -62.27
C ASN A 20 13.89 21.43 -60.98
N GLY A 21 12.93 22.09 -60.36
CA GLY A 21 12.50 21.84 -58.98
C GLY A 21 11.88 20.47 -58.71
N ASN A 22 12.10 20.01 -57.48
CA ASN A 22 11.06 19.44 -56.64
C ASN A 22 11.49 19.60 -55.19
N ALA A 23 10.74 20.41 -54.44
CA ALA A 23 10.85 20.49 -53.00
C ALA A 23 10.38 19.16 -52.41
N SER A 24 11.31 18.24 -52.17
CA SER A 24 11.06 17.15 -51.23
C SER A 24 11.33 17.70 -49.83
N SER A 25 10.24 18.07 -49.17
CA SER A 25 10.17 18.23 -47.73
C SER A 25 10.71 16.95 -47.07
N GLN A 26 11.97 16.99 -46.63
CA GLN A 26 12.45 16.10 -45.60
C GLN A 26 11.65 16.43 -44.34
N ASN A 27 10.55 15.69 -44.12
CA ASN A 27 10.05 15.47 -42.78
C ASN A 27 11.13 14.68 -42.06
N LYS A 28 12.09 15.39 -41.45
CA LYS A 28 12.74 14.90 -40.26
C LYS A 28 11.61 14.64 -39.28
N SER A 29 11.27 13.37 -39.06
CA SER A 29 10.65 12.97 -37.82
C SER A 29 11.62 13.44 -36.73
N GLU A 30 11.32 14.57 -36.10
CA GLU A 30 11.90 14.92 -34.82
C GLU A 30 11.54 13.78 -33.89
N THR A 31 12.46 12.84 -33.70
CA THR A 31 12.41 11.93 -32.58
C THR A 31 12.41 12.84 -31.35
N SER A 32 11.27 12.94 -30.67
CA SER A 32 11.15 13.71 -29.43
C SER A 32 12.30 13.24 -28.53
N GLN A 33 13.25 14.14 -28.25
CA GLN A 33 14.32 13.81 -27.32
C GLN A 33 13.67 13.46 -25.98
N ASP A 34 13.89 12.22 -25.56
CA ASP A 34 13.52 11.76 -24.24
C ASP A 34 14.28 12.61 -23.19
N THR A 35 13.51 13.41 -22.46
CA THR A 35 14.00 14.41 -21.51
C THR A 35 13.59 14.09 -20.07
N ILE A 36 12.84 13.00 -19.85
CA ILE A 36 12.31 12.68 -18.52
C ILE A 36 13.37 11.90 -17.74
N LYS A 37 14.16 12.62 -16.96
CA LYS A 37 15.17 12.04 -16.06
C LYS A 37 14.75 12.00 -14.59
N ALA A 38 13.83 12.89 -14.22
CA ALA A 38 13.29 13.02 -12.87
C ALA A 38 12.00 13.85 -12.90
N ILE A 39 11.10 13.63 -11.94
CA ILE A 39 9.98 14.54 -11.71
C ILE A 39 10.49 15.80 -11.02
N LYS A 40 10.21 16.96 -11.61
CA LYS A 40 10.64 18.24 -11.07
C LYS A 40 9.73 18.64 -9.90
N MET A 41 10.28 18.66 -8.70
CA MET A 41 9.56 19.11 -7.50
C MET A 41 9.15 20.59 -7.57
N PRO A 42 7.99 20.97 -6.99
CA PRO A 42 7.59 22.37 -6.88
C PRO A 42 8.55 23.16 -5.97
N ALA A 43 8.81 24.42 -6.31
CA ALA A 43 9.62 25.29 -5.47
C ALA A 43 8.82 25.72 -4.23
N ILE A 44 9.27 25.33 -3.04
CA ILE A 44 8.63 25.73 -1.78
C ILE A 44 8.86 27.25 -1.56
N PRO A 45 7.79 28.04 -1.31
CA PRO A 45 7.93 29.46 -1.01
C PRO A 45 8.89 29.70 0.16
N GLN A 46 9.81 30.66 0.02
CA GLN A 46 10.83 30.94 1.05
C GLN A 46 10.23 31.39 2.40
N MET A 47 9.01 31.92 2.38
CA MET A 47 8.27 32.29 3.58
C MET A 47 7.74 31.08 4.38
N MET A 48 7.68 29.87 3.80
CA MET A 48 7.28 28.64 4.49
C MET A 48 8.49 28.01 5.18
N THR A 49 8.63 28.32 6.46
CA THR A 49 9.75 27.86 7.30
C THR A 49 9.39 26.66 8.18
N ALA A 50 8.14 26.57 8.64
CA ALA A 50 7.69 25.48 9.51
C ALA A 50 7.67 24.13 8.74
N PRO A 51 8.26 23.05 9.28
CA PRO A 51 8.29 21.74 8.62
C PRO A 51 6.90 21.23 8.19
N GLU A 52 5.88 21.42 9.03
CA GLU A 52 4.51 20.97 8.79
C GLU A 52 3.88 21.72 7.60
N GLN A 53 4.11 23.02 7.50
CA GLN A 53 3.63 23.84 6.38
C GLN A 53 4.31 23.45 5.06
N ARG A 54 5.60 23.10 5.12
CA ARG A 54 6.38 22.65 3.96
C ARG A 54 5.92 21.28 3.49
N ALA A 55 5.66 20.35 4.41
CA ALA A 55 5.12 19.02 4.10
C ALA A 55 3.71 19.13 3.48
N ASP A 56 2.83 19.93 4.08
CA ASP A 56 1.48 20.19 3.55
C ASP A 56 1.51 20.79 2.13
N PHE A 57 2.39 21.78 1.90
CA PHE A 57 2.60 22.35 0.57
C PHE A 57 3.08 21.29 -0.43
N LEU A 58 4.11 20.54 -0.07
CA LEU A 58 4.64 19.49 -0.95
C LEU A 58 3.59 18.43 -1.25
N ALA A 59 2.81 17.98 -0.27
CA ALA A 59 1.77 16.96 -0.47
C ALA A 59 0.72 17.40 -1.50
N LYS A 60 0.36 18.69 -1.49
CA LYS A 60 -0.62 19.29 -2.42
C LYS A 60 -0.07 19.57 -3.81
N HIS A 61 1.19 19.97 -3.90
CA HIS A 61 1.81 20.47 -5.14
C HIS A 61 2.81 19.50 -5.79
N TYR A 62 3.02 18.32 -5.20
CA TYR A 62 4.03 17.33 -5.64
C TYR A 62 3.98 17.08 -7.15
N TRP A 63 2.77 16.93 -7.69
CA TRP A 63 2.52 16.55 -9.07
C TRP A 63 2.28 17.74 -10.01
N ASP A 64 2.46 18.98 -9.59
CA ASP A 64 2.10 20.18 -10.39
C ASP A 64 2.88 20.32 -11.69
N ASN A 65 4.14 19.87 -11.70
CA ASN A 65 4.98 19.89 -12.89
C ASN A 65 4.83 18.64 -13.78
N VAL A 66 3.85 17.77 -13.48
CA VAL A 66 3.61 16.53 -14.23
C VAL A 66 2.40 16.71 -15.14
N ASN A 67 2.62 16.47 -16.44
CA ASN A 67 1.56 16.43 -17.43
C ASN A 67 1.03 15.00 -17.57
N PHE A 68 -0.09 14.68 -16.89
CA PHE A 68 -0.69 13.35 -16.96
C PHE A 68 -1.32 12.97 -18.30
N ALA A 69 -1.37 13.89 -19.28
CA ALA A 69 -1.72 13.55 -20.67
C ALA A 69 -0.50 13.06 -21.49
N ASP A 70 0.72 13.21 -20.96
CA ASP A 70 1.94 12.74 -21.62
C ASP A 70 2.22 11.28 -21.23
N THR A 71 2.12 10.37 -22.21
CA THR A 71 2.36 8.96 -21.96
C THR A 71 3.85 8.62 -21.78
N ASN A 72 4.78 9.55 -22.02
CA ASN A 72 6.21 9.30 -21.76
C ASN A 72 6.49 8.97 -20.29
N TYR A 73 5.70 9.45 -19.33
CA TYR A 73 5.86 9.04 -17.92
C TYR A 73 5.64 7.53 -17.69
N ILE A 74 4.92 6.85 -18.59
CA ILE A 74 4.76 5.38 -18.58
C ILE A 74 5.99 4.70 -19.20
N HIS A 75 6.67 5.37 -20.13
CA HIS A 75 7.88 4.87 -20.78
C HIS A 75 9.16 5.03 -19.93
N HIS A 76 9.08 5.80 -18.84
CA HIS A 76 10.11 5.93 -17.79
C HIS A 76 9.60 5.40 -16.44
N PRO A 77 9.27 4.10 -16.35
CA PRO A 77 8.65 3.54 -15.15
C PRO A 77 9.53 3.73 -13.91
N GLU A 78 10.84 3.69 -14.03
CA GLU A 78 11.78 3.92 -12.93
C GLU A 78 11.67 5.32 -12.33
N VAL A 79 11.42 6.35 -13.15
CA VAL A 79 11.28 7.73 -12.68
C VAL A 79 9.94 7.92 -11.99
N THR A 80 8.87 7.45 -12.62
CA THR A 80 7.50 7.66 -12.11
C THR A 80 7.22 6.81 -10.87
N GLU A 81 7.72 5.58 -10.83
CA GLU A 81 7.58 4.68 -9.69
C GLU A 81 8.34 5.20 -8.46
N GLN A 82 9.57 5.70 -8.63
CA GLN A 82 10.30 6.31 -7.51
C GLN A 82 9.59 7.55 -6.99
N ALA A 83 9.09 8.41 -7.88
CA ALA A 83 8.32 9.58 -7.47
C ALA A 83 7.01 9.21 -6.76
N TRP A 84 6.36 8.12 -7.17
CA TRP A 84 5.19 7.59 -6.47
C TRP A 84 5.54 7.10 -5.06
N ALA A 85 6.64 6.37 -4.90
CA ALA A 85 7.12 5.93 -3.58
C ALA A 85 7.47 7.12 -2.68
N ASP A 86 8.24 8.09 -3.19
CA ASP A 86 8.59 9.32 -2.46
C ASP A 86 7.33 10.10 -2.05
N TYR A 87 6.32 10.13 -2.91
CA TYR A 87 5.04 10.75 -2.60
C TYR A 87 4.31 10.02 -1.46
N CYS A 88 4.24 8.69 -1.51
CA CYS A 88 3.63 7.89 -0.44
C CYS A 88 4.33 8.10 0.91
N ASP A 89 5.67 8.21 0.92
CA ASP A 89 6.43 8.51 2.13
C ASP A 89 6.16 9.92 2.66
N LEU A 90 6.14 10.93 1.78
CA LEU A 90 5.79 12.31 2.12
C LEU A 90 4.42 12.40 2.80
N LEU A 91 3.43 11.63 2.34
CA LEU A 91 2.07 11.66 2.90
C LEU A 91 2.00 11.21 4.37
N ASN A 92 2.99 10.48 4.89
CA ASN A 92 3.06 10.14 6.31
C ASN A 92 3.39 11.34 7.21
N HIS A 93 3.81 12.47 6.63
CA HIS A 93 4.24 13.67 7.34
C HIS A 93 3.19 14.79 7.37
N VAL A 94 1.95 14.48 6.95
CA VAL A 94 0.81 15.42 6.97
C VAL A 94 -0.40 14.79 7.67
N PRO A 95 -1.39 15.58 8.12
CA PRO A 95 -2.62 15.03 8.67
C PRO A 95 -3.30 14.06 7.69
N LEU A 96 -3.91 13.00 8.21
CA LEU A 96 -4.53 11.96 7.39
C LEU A 96 -5.54 12.53 6.38
N GLU A 97 -6.34 13.51 6.79
CA GLU A 97 -7.30 14.18 5.90
C GLU A 97 -6.60 14.85 4.71
N THR A 98 -5.50 15.57 4.96
CA THR A 98 -4.67 16.16 3.89
C THR A 98 -4.13 15.09 2.96
N ALA A 99 -3.60 13.98 3.50
CA ALA A 99 -3.07 12.89 2.69
C ALA A 99 -4.15 12.25 1.81
N GLN A 100 -5.35 12.01 2.35
CA GLN A 100 -6.47 11.43 1.61
C GLN A 100 -6.96 12.34 0.49
N GLN A 101 -7.09 13.65 0.77
CA GLN A 101 -7.44 14.64 -0.24
C GLN A 101 -6.38 14.73 -1.34
N ALA A 102 -5.10 14.76 -0.98
CA ALA A 102 -4.00 14.84 -1.93
C ALA A 102 -3.92 13.58 -2.82
N MET A 103 -4.09 12.39 -2.23
CA MET A 103 -4.17 11.12 -2.95
C MET A 103 -5.35 11.10 -3.92
N ARG A 104 -6.55 11.53 -3.48
CA ARG A 104 -7.71 11.63 -4.36
C ARG A 104 -7.45 12.57 -5.54
N ASN A 105 -6.89 13.74 -5.27
CA ASN A 105 -6.60 14.76 -6.29
C ASN A 105 -5.62 14.23 -7.36
N VAL A 106 -4.56 13.52 -6.99
CA VAL A 106 -3.62 12.97 -7.99
C VAL A 106 -4.28 11.93 -8.88
N ILE A 107 -5.08 11.00 -8.31
CA ILE A 107 -5.79 10.00 -9.11
C ILE A 107 -6.84 10.66 -10.01
N ASP A 108 -7.55 11.69 -9.53
CA ASP A 108 -8.53 12.39 -10.37
C ASP A 108 -7.88 13.09 -11.58
N ARG A 109 -6.65 13.62 -11.40
CA ARG A 109 -5.88 14.26 -12.48
C ARG A 109 -5.43 13.30 -13.58
N THR A 110 -5.30 12.00 -13.29
CA THR A 110 -4.87 11.01 -14.30
C THR A 110 -6.00 10.60 -15.24
N ASN A 111 -7.27 10.95 -14.96
CA ASN A 111 -8.41 10.66 -15.84
C ASN A 111 -8.31 11.27 -17.25
N VAL A 112 -7.36 12.16 -17.50
CA VAL A 112 -7.10 12.74 -18.83
C VAL A 112 -6.57 11.73 -19.84
N ASP A 113 -5.95 10.63 -19.39
CA ASP A 113 -5.51 9.52 -20.24
C ASP A 113 -5.68 8.17 -19.51
N LYS A 114 -6.37 7.23 -20.15
CA LYS A 114 -6.69 5.93 -19.53
C LYS A 114 -5.45 5.10 -19.21
N LYS A 115 -4.39 5.15 -20.03
CA LYS A 115 -3.18 4.37 -19.78
C LYS A 115 -2.42 4.91 -18.59
N VAL A 116 -2.32 6.24 -18.47
CA VAL A 116 -1.72 6.90 -17.30
C VAL A 116 -2.54 6.61 -16.05
N PHE A 117 -3.87 6.70 -16.15
CA PHE A 117 -4.79 6.34 -15.06
C PHE A 117 -4.52 4.92 -14.56
N THR A 118 -4.56 3.91 -15.46
CA THR A 118 -4.31 2.52 -15.11
C THR A 118 -2.94 2.35 -14.46
N TYR A 119 -1.88 2.90 -15.07
CA TYR A 119 -0.51 2.79 -14.56
C TYR A 119 -0.36 3.34 -13.14
N ILE A 120 -0.89 4.54 -12.86
CA ILE A 120 -0.80 5.15 -11.52
C ILE A 120 -1.65 4.36 -10.50
N THR A 121 -2.83 3.86 -10.88
CA THR A 121 -3.64 3.04 -9.97
C THR A 121 -3.03 1.66 -9.70
N ASP A 122 -2.26 1.11 -10.64
CA ASP A 122 -1.51 -0.13 -10.44
C ASP A 122 -0.31 0.10 -9.50
N LEU A 123 0.36 1.26 -9.57
CA LEU A 123 1.35 1.66 -8.57
C LEU A 123 0.71 1.82 -7.18
N ALA A 124 -0.49 2.41 -7.10
CA ALA A 124 -1.22 2.50 -5.85
C ALA A 124 -1.55 1.10 -5.27
N ASP A 125 -1.96 0.14 -6.10
CA ASP A 125 -2.17 -1.25 -5.68
C ASP A 125 -0.87 -1.88 -5.15
N LYS A 126 0.21 -1.78 -5.93
CA LYS A 126 1.53 -2.34 -5.59
C LYS A 126 2.07 -1.81 -4.27
N TYR A 127 1.96 -0.51 -4.02
CA TYR A 127 2.59 0.12 -2.85
C TYR A 127 1.67 0.19 -1.63
N LEU A 128 0.38 0.43 -1.81
CA LEU A 128 -0.53 0.73 -0.70
C LEU A 128 -1.41 -0.46 -0.29
N TYR A 129 -1.58 -1.46 -1.16
CA TYR A 129 -2.48 -2.60 -0.92
C TYR A 129 -1.77 -3.96 -0.88
N ASP A 130 -0.74 -4.19 -1.69
CA ASP A 130 -0.01 -5.46 -1.73
C ASP A 130 0.50 -5.85 -0.32
N PRO A 131 0.17 -7.05 0.19
CA PRO A 131 0.65 -7.56 1.48
C PRO A 131 2.17 -7.51 1.68
N ASN A 132 2.94 -7.64 0.59
CA ASN A 132 4.40 -7.66 0.62
C ASN A 132 5.01 -6.26 0.57
N SER A 133 4.19 -5.23 0.35
CA SER A 133 4.67 -3.86 0.37
C SER A 133 4.97 -3.42 1.81
N PRO A 134 6.17 -2.89 2.09
CA PRO A 134 6.46 -2.26 3.37
C PRO A 134 5.74 -0.90 3.53
N MET A 135 5.21 -0.34 2.44
CA MET A 135 4.52 0.95 2.40
C MET A 135 2.98 0.81 2.45
N ARG A 136 2.48 -0.40 2.67
CA ARG A 136 1.03 -0.66 2.69
C ARG A 136 0.33 0.30 3.67
N ASN A 137 -0.74 0.93 3.21
CA ASN A 137 -1.52 1.84 4.02
C ASN A 137 -2.94 1.91 3.45
N GLU A 138 -3.87 1.19 4.08
CA GLU A 138 -5.25 1.10 3.61
C GLU A 138 -5.96 2.47 3.65
N GLU A 139 -5.64 3.33 4.62
CA GLU A 139 -6.21 4.68 4.72
C GLU A 139 -5.78 5.60 3.57
N PHE A 140 -4.61 5.34 2.95
CA PHE A 140 -4.18 6.00 1.71
C PHE A 140 -4.75 5.32 0.47
N TYR A 141 -5.03 4.02 0.51
CA TYR A 141 -5.59 3.29 -0.62
C TYR A 141 -7.09 3.51 -0.82
N ILE A 142 -7.85 3.72 0.25
CA ILE A 142 -9.30 4.02 0.21
C ILE A 142 -9.66 5.17 -0.76
N PRO A 143 -9.04 6.37 -0.68
CA PRO A 143 -9.36 7.45 -1.63
C PRO A 143 -9.00 7.11 -3.08
N VAL A 144 -8.00 6.24 -3.32
CA VAL A 144 -7.70 5.72 -4.67
C VAL A 144 -8.86 4.87 -5.19
N LEU A 145 -9.36 3.94 -4.36
CA LEU A 145 -10.51 3.10 -4.72
C LEU A 145 -11.75 3.94 -5.00
N GLU A 146 -12.03 4.95 -4.18
CA GLU A 146 -13.14 5.89 -4.38
C GLU A 146 -13.00 6.66 -5.71
N ALA A 147 -11.79 7.12 -6.05
CA ALA A 147 -11.50 7.78 -7.31
C ALA A 147 -11.69 6.84 -8.52
N MET A 148 -11.24 5.59 -8.42
CA MET A 148 -11.46 4.57 -9.45
C MET A 148 -12.94 4.29 -9.70
N ILE A 149 -13.74 4.21 -8.65
CA ILE A 149 -15.19 3.99 -8.76
C ILE A 149 -15.88 5.19 -9.41
N ALA A 150 -15.47 6.41 -9.05
CA ALA A 150 -16.00 7.66 -9.60
C ALA A 150 -15.49 7.97 -11.01
N SER A 151 -14.40 7.34 -11.45
CA SER A 151 -13.72 7.64 -12.71
C SER A 151 -14.64 7.46 -13.93
N PRO A 152 -14.62 8.40 -14.90
CA PRO A 152 -15.30 8.26 -16.18
C PRO A 152 -14.53 7.42 -17.20
N VAL A 153 -13.23 7.15 -16.99
CA VAL A 153 -12.41 6.36 -17.95
C VAL A 153 -12.50 4.85 -17.72
N LEU A 154 -13.00 4.44 -16.56
CA LEU A 154 -13.31 3.04 -16.25
C LEU A 154 -14.75 2.70 -16.62
N ASN A 155 -14.94 1.55 -17.26
CA ASN A 155 -16.26 0.96 -17.47
C ASN A 155 -16.74 0.22 -16.21
N GLU A 156 -18.01 -0.22 -16.20
CA GLU A 156 -18.60 -0.89 -15.03
C GLU A 156 -17.88 -2.18 -14.64
N THR A 157 -17.39 -2.96 -15.60
CA THR A 157 -16.62 -4.18 -15.33
C THR A 157 -15.30 -3.87 -14.64
N GLU A 158 -14.59 -2.82 -15.07
CA GLU A 158 -13.34 -2.37 -14.47
C GLU A 158 -13.55 -1.83 -13.04
N LYS A 159 -14.77 -1.38 -12.71
CA LYS A 159 -15.14 -0.89 -11.37
C LYS A 159 -15.48 -2.00 -10.37
N ILE A 160 -15.75 -3.23 -10.81
CA ILE A 160 -16.11 -4.35 -9.91
C ILE A 160 -15.02 -4.60 -8.85
N ARG A 161 -13.75 -4.67 -9.28
CA ARG A 161 -12.62 -4.91 -8.37
C ARG A 161 -12.46 -3.81 -7.31
N PRO A 162 -12.37 -2.50 -7.66
CA PRO A 162 -12.24 -1.46 -6.65
C PRO A 162 -13.48 -1.34 -5.76
N GLN A 163 -14.70 -1.60 -6.27
CA GLN A 163 -15.91 -1.66 -5.43
C GLN A 163 -15.83 -2.76 -4.37
N ALA A 164 -15.42 -3.97 -4.78
CA ALA A 164 -15.27 -5.09 -3.86
C ALA A 164 -14.19 -4.81 -2.79
N ARG A 165 -13.03 -4.28 -3.20
CA ARG A 165 -11.94 -3.90 -2.29
C ARG A 165 -12.37 -2.79 -1.33
N LEU A 166 -13.09 -1.76 -1.80
CA LEU A 166 -13.57 -0.68 -0.94
C LEU A 166 -14.56 -1.23 0.10
N LYS A 167 -15.48 -2.10 -0.31
CA LYS A 167 -16.42 -2.76 0.61
C LYS A 167 -15.69 -3.56 1.69
N LEU A 168 -14.60 -4.24 1.34
CA LEU A 168 -13.77 -4.98 2.29
C LEU A 168 -12.97 -4.04 3.21
N ALA A 169 -12.38 -2.97 2.67
CA ALA A 169 -11.63 -1.98 3.44
C ALA A 169 -12.49 -1.29 4.51
N GLN A 170 -13.78 -1.06 4.24
CA GLN A 170 -14.71 -0.51 5.24
C GLN A 170 -14.99 -1.49 6.40
N LYS A 171 -14.74 -2.79 6.24
CA LYS A 171 -14.87 -3.76 7.34
C LYS A 171 -13.67 -3.62 8.29
N ASN A 172 -13.97 -3.53 9.58
CA ASN A 172 -12.97 -3.39 10.64
C ASN A 172 -12.02 -2.21 10.42
N ARG A 173 -12.49 -1.14 9.78
CA ARG A 173 -11.70 0.07 9.56
C ARG A 173 -11.35 0.72 10.88
N ILE A 174 -10.19 1.37 10.96
CA ILE A 174 -9.77 2.12 12.16
C ILE A 174 -10.88 3.11 12.56
N GLY A 175 -11.17 3.18 13.87
CA GLY A 175 -12.24 4.01 14.43
C GLY A 175 -13.66 3.41 14.30
N THR A 176 -13.81 2.25 13.65
CA THR A 176 -15.09 1.53 13.56
C THR A 176 -15.10 0.31 14.47
N LYS A 177 -16.29 -0.21 14.79
CA LYS A 177 -16.42 -1.41 15.58
C LYS A 177 -16.04 -2.66 14.77
N ALA A 178 -15.15 -3.49 15.29
CA ALA A 178 -14.76 -4.75 14.68
C ALA A 178 -15.97 -5.68 14.54
N LEU A 179 -16.05 -6.43 13.45
CA LEU A 179 -17.11 -7.40 13.21
C LEU A 179 -16.95 -8.60 14.16
N ASN A 180 -18.07 -9.04 14.73
CA ASN A 180 -18.07 -10.16 15.67
C ASN A 180 -17.95 -11.49 14.91
N PHE A 181 -17.32 -12.48 15.54
CA PHE A 181 -17.28 -13.86 15.07
C PHE A 181 -17.22 -14.83 16.27
N THR A 182 -17.54 -16.09 16.02
CA THR A 182 -17.44 -17.17 17.02
C THR A 182 -16.15 -17.94 16.80
N TYR A 183 -15.37 -18.14 17.86
CA TYR A 183 -14.19 -19.00 17.85
C TYR A 183 -14.48 -20.29 18.61
N THR A 184 -13.82 -21.38 18.23
CA THR A 184 -13.87 -22.67 18.92
C THR A 184 -12.48 -23.01 19.46
N LEU A 185 -12.40 -23.46 20.71
CA LEU A 185 -11.16 -23.88 21.34
C LEU A 185 -10.87 -25.35 21.04
N ALA A 186 -9.65 -25.81 21.32
CA ALA A 186 -9.27 -27.22 21.19
C ALA A 186 -10.16 -28.17 22.01
N SER A 187 -10.71 -27.70 23.14
CA SER A 187 -11.68 -28.44 23.97
C SER A 187 -13.08 -28.56 23.34
N GLY A 188 -13.35 -27.84 22.25
CA GLY A 188 -14.67 -27.71 21.63
C GLY A 188 -15.55 -26.62 22.26
N ALA A 189 -15.11 -25.99 23.36
CA ALA A 189 -15.79 -24.84 23.93
C ALA A 189 -15.79 -23.67 22.93
N GLN A 190 -16.88 -22.91 22.89
CA GLN A 190 -17.04 -21.79 21.97
C GLN A 190 -17.19 -20.47 22.73
N GLY A 191 -16.68 -19.42 22.11
CA GLY A 191 -16.87 -18.04 22.57
C GLY A 191 -16.99 -17.12 21.36
N SER A 192 -17.21 -15.83 21.61
CA SER A 192 -17.24 -14.81 20.56
C SER A 192 -16.37 -13.62 20.93
N LEU A 193 -15.87 -12.91 19.91
CA LEU A 193 -15.01 -11.73 20.09
C LEU A 193 -15.64 -10.73 21.08
N TYR A 194 -16.95 -10.50 20.99
CA TYR A 194 -17.66 -9.52 21.82
C TYR A 194 -17.89 -9.98 23.27
N GLN A 195 -17.78 -11.27 23.56
CA GLN A 195 -17.89 -11.78 24.93
C GLN A 195 -16.60 -11.55 25.73
N LEU A 196 -15.48 -11.29 25.06
CA LEU A 196 -14.19 -11.03 25.69
C LEU A 196 -14.16 -9.62 26.30
N LYS A 197 -13.96 -9.56 27.62
CA LYS A 197 -13.93 -8.31 28.40
C LYS A 197 -12.49 -8.00 28.82
N ALA A 198 -11.95 -6.91 28.31
CA ALA A 198 -10.61 -6.39 28.61
C ALA A 198 -10.55 -4.91 28.18
N GLU A 199 -9.59 -4.14 28.69
CA GLU A 199 -9.35 -2.76 28.23
C GLU A 199 -8.86 -2.72 26.78
N TYR A 200 -8.03 -3.71 26.42
CA TYR A 200 -7.54 -3.95 25.07
C TYR A 200 -7.77 -5.40 24.66
N LEU A 201 -8.02 -5.61 23.38
CA LEU A 201 -8.00 -6.93 22.76
C LEU A 201 -7.05 -6.93 21.58
N LEU A 202 -6.04 -7.80 21.62
CA LEU A 202 -5.14 -8.05 20.49
C LEU A 202 -5.63 -9.30 19.75
N LEU A 203 -6.16 -9.10 18.55
CA LEU A 203 -6.61 -10.17 17.67
C LEU A 203 -5.47 -10.52 16.72
N PHE A 204 -5.10 -11.80 16.69
CA PHE A 204 -4.06 -12.35 15.85
C PHE A 204 -4.63 -13.42 14.92
N ILE A 205 -4.83 -13.06 13.66
CA ILE A 205 -5.24 -14.01 12.61
C ILE A 205 -3.98 -14.69 12.08
N ASN A 206 -3.94 -16.02 12.15
CA ASN A 206 -2.75 -16.82 11.88
C ASN A 206 -3.04 -18.02 10.99
N ASN A 207 -1.97 -18.62 10.49
CA ASN A 207 -1.97 -19.89 9.75
C ASN A 207 -0.83 -20.76 10.33
N PRO A 208 -1.09 -22.01 10.76
CA PRO A 208 -0.04 -22.93 11.21
C PRO A 208 1.02 -23.18 10.13
N GLY A 209 2.23 -23.56 10.53
CA GLY A 209 3.33 -23.87 9.62
C GLY A 209 3.92 -22.66 8.85
N CYS A 210 3.42 -21.44 9.09
CA CYS A 210 3.89 -20.22 8.45
C CYS A 210 5.04 -19.57 9.22
N GLN A 211 6.21 -19.41 8.59
CA GLN A 211 7.39 -18.76 9.21
C GLN A 211 7.06 -17.34 9.73
N ALA A 212 6.32 -16.54 8.97
CA ALA A 212 5.93 -15.20 9.41
C ALA A 212 5.01 -15.23 10.64
N CYS A 213 4.15 -16.26 10.77
CA CYS A 213 3.36 -16.47 11.99
C CYS A 213 4.26 -16.81 13.18
N THR A 214 5.25 -17.69 13.01
CA THR A 214 6.23 -18.00 14.06
C THR A 214 7.01 -16.77 14.52
N GLU A 215 7.47 -15.93 13.58
CA GLU A 215 8.15 -14.66 13.89
C GLU A 215 7.22 -13.69 14.63
N THR A 216 5.94 -13.62 14.24
CA THR A 216 4.93 -12.82 14.94
C THR A 216 4.68 -13.33 16.35
N ILE A 217 4.58 -14.64 16.55
CA ILE A 217 4.43 -15.27 17.87
C ILE A 217 5.61 -14.89 18.77
N GLU A 218 6.83 -15.03 18.28
CA GLU A 218 8.04 -14.67 19.04
C GLU A 218 8.11 -13.16 19.33
N GLY A 219 7.74 -12.30 18.37
CA GLY A 219 7.65 -10.86 18.60
C GLY A 219 6.68 -10.50 19.72
N LEU A 220 5.48 -11.09 19.71
CA LEU A 220 4.46 -10.85 20.73
C LEU A 220 4.85 -11.42 22.10
N LYS A 221 5.49 -12.60 22.14
CA LYS A 221 6.00 -13.22 23.38
C LYS A 221 7.11 -12.40 24.02
N ASN A 222 7.93 -11.73 23.24
CA ASN A 222 9.09 -10.99 23.74
C ASN A 222 8.79 -9.52 24.02
N ALA A 223 7.60 -9.01 23.71
CA ALA A 223 7.17 -7.64 24.00
C ALA A 223 6.80 -7.47 25.49
N PRO A 224 7.59 -6.74 26.30
CA PRO A 224 7.36 -6.65 27.75
C PRO A 224 6.01 -6.04 28.10
N ILE A 225 5.57 -5.03 27.34
CA ILE A 225 4.30 -4.34 27.56
C ILE A 225 3.10 -5.28 27.39
N ILE A 226 3.15 -6.17 26.39
CA ILE A 226 2.09 -7.13 26.10
C ILE A 226 1.98 -8.14 27.26
N ASN A 227 3.12 -8.69 27.69
CA ASN A 227 3.17 -9.63 28.81
C ASN A 227 2.68 -9.01 30.11
N GLN A 228 3.08 -7.77 30.40
CA GLN A 228 2.60 -7.03 31.58
C GLN A 228 1.07 -6.88 31.55
N LEU A 229 0.50 -6.40 30.44
CA LEU A 229 -0.94 -6.17 30.34
C LEU A 229 -1.76 -7.47 30.34
N LEU A 230 -1.21 -8.57 29.84
CA LEU A 230 -1.80 -9.91 29.97
C LEU A 230 -1.86 -10.34 31.44
N GLN A 231 -0.77 -10.16 32.20
CA GLN A 231 -0.72 -10.47 33.63
C GLN A 231 -1.68 -9.61 34.47
N GLU A 232 -1.78 -8.32 34.12
CA GLU A 232 -2.74 -7.38 34.73
C GLU A 232 -4.20 -7.63 34.31
N LYS A 233 -4.45 -8.53 33.35
CA LYS A 233 -5.78 -8.80 32.75
C LYS A 233 -6.41 -7.57 32.08
N LYS A 234 -5.59 -6.59 31.69
CA LYS A 234 -6.01 -5.43 30.90
C LYS A 234 -6.03 -5.73 29.40
N LEU A 235 -5.18 -6.66 28.96
CA LEU A 235 -5.13 -7.15 27.58
C LEU A 235 -5.66 -8.59 27.53
N VAL A 236 -6.45 -8.89 26.51
CA VAL A 236 -6.73 -10.26 26.06
C VAL A 236 -6.12 -10.44 24.68
N LEU A 237 -5.38 -11.53 24.47
CA LEU A 237 -4.87 -11.90 23.16
C LEU A 237 -5.65 -13.10 22.63
N LEU A 238 -6.33 -12.90 21.49
CA LEU A 238 -7.09 -13.92 20.78
C LEU A 238 -6.38 -14.29 19.50
N SER A 239 -5.81 -15.49 19.45
CA SER A 239 -5.30 -16.14 18.24
C SER A 239 -6.46 -16.87 17.54
N ILE A 240 -6.67 -16.61 16.25
CA ILE A 240 -7.71 -17.24 15.44
C ILE A 240 -7.15 -17.82 14.14
N TYR A 241 -7.39 -19.12 13.93
CA TYR A 241 -7.14 -19.81 12.67
C TYR A 241 -8.42 -19.87 11.82
N PRO A 242 -8.46 -19.25 10.62
CA PRO A 242 -9.68 -19.15 9.82
C PRO A 242 -9.86 -20.24 8.75
N ASP A 243 -8.85 -21.09 8.52
CA ASP A 243 -8.82 -22.08 7.42
C ASP A 243 -9.17 -23.52 7.87
N GLU A 244 -9.13 -24.45 6.91
CA GLU A 244 -9.73 -25.79 6.99
C GLU A 244 -8.84 -26.87 7.63
N GLU A 245 -7.52 -26.69 7.65
CA GLU A 245 -6.53 -27.71 8.07
C GLU A 245 -6.42 -27.80 9.60
N LEU A 246 -7.52 -28.20 10.26
CA LEU A 246 -7.63 -28.25 11.71
C LEU A 246 -6.61 -29.20 12.37
N ASP A 247 -6.27 -30.30 11.70
CA ASP A 247 -5.27 -31.25 12.22
C ASP A 247 -3.85 -30.66 12.18
N GLU A 248 -3.56 -29.80 11.21
CA GLU A 248 -2.31 -29.04 11.17
C GLU A 248 -2.29 -27.96 12.27
N TRP A 249 -3.40 -27.24 12.45
CA TRP A 249 -3.54 -26.27 13.55
C TRP A 249 -3.32 -26.92 14.92
N LYS A 250 -3.91 -28.09 15.18
CA LYS A 250 -3.71 -28.83 16.44
C LYS A 250 -2.26 -29.23 16.68
N LYS A 251 -1.51 -29.59 15.63
CA LYS A 251 -0.09 -29.96 15.74
C LYS A 251 0.80 -28.78 16.14
N HIS A 252 0.46 -27.58 15.67
CA HIS A 252 1.23 -26.35 15.95
C HIS A 252 0.69 -25.58 17.16
N LEU A 253 -0.37 -26.05 17.82
CA LEU A 253 -0.98 -25.36 18.96
C LEU A 253 0.00 -25.12 20.12
N SER A 254 0.99 -25.99 20.29
CA SER A 254 2.03 -25.84 21.33
C SER A 254 2.99 -24.67 21.09
N GLU A 255 3.00 -24.07 19.90
CA GLU A 255 3.80 -22.88 19.60
C GLU A 255 3.21 -21.63 20.24
N PHE A 256 1.89 -21.64 20.48
CA PHE A 256 1.18 -20.53 21.09
C PHE A 256 1.24 -20.60 22.62
N PRO A 257 1.49 -19.48 23.32
CA PRO A 257 1.38 -19.40 24.78
C PRO A 257 -0.01 -19.81 25.29
N ASN A 258 -0.03 -20.47 26.45
CA ASN A 258 -1.27 -20.92 27.10
C ASN A 258 -2.07 -19.77 27.72
N GLU A 259 -1.43 -18.63 27.94
CA GLU A 259 -2.02 -17.39 28.42
C GLU A 259 -2.92 -16.73 27.37
N TRP A 260 -2.75 -17.10 26.10
CA TRP A 260 -3.56 -16.60 24.99
C TRP A 260 -4.82 -17.45 24.83
N ILE A 261 -5.84 -16.86 24.22
CA ILE A 261 -7.01 -17.60 23.76
C ILE A 261 -6.71 -18.09 22.34
N ASN A 262 -6.43 -19.38 22.20
CA ASN A 262 -6.08 -20.00 20.91
C ASN A 262 -7.29 -20.74 20.36
N GLY A 263 -7.90 -20.19 19.31
CA GLY A 263 -9.10 -20.73 18.69
C GLY A 263 -9.02 -20.91 17.18
N TYR A 264 -10.01 -21.59 16.63
CA TYR A 264 -10.22 -21.74 15.19
C TYR A 264 -11.67 -21.40 14.82
N ASP A 265 -11.89 -20.98 13.58
CA ASP A 265 -13.22 -20.75 13.05
C ASP A 265 -13.83 -22.04 12.49
N LYS A 266 -14.62 -22.72 13.32
CA LYS A 266 -15.23 -24.01 12.99
C LYS A 266 -16.16 -23.97 11.77
N LYS A 267 -16.73 -22.81 11.44
CA LYS A 267 -17.67 -22.67 10.31
C LYS A 267 -17.06 -21.94 9.12
N PHE A 268 -15.79 -21.54 9.22
CA PHE A 268 -15.09 -20.74 8.22
C PHE A 268 -15.82 -19.42 7.91
N THR A 269 -16.61 -18.90 8.86
CA THR A 269 -17.40 -17.68 8.72
C THR A 269 -16.52 -16.48 8.35
N ILE A 270 -15.34 -16.35 8.95
CA ILE A 270 -14.39 -15.27 8.65
C ILE A 270 -14.00 -15.28 7.17
N LYS A 271 -13.72 -16.46 6.61
CA LYS A 271 -13.31 -16.67 5.21
C LYS A 271 -14.49 -16.53 4.24
N GLU A 272 -15.56 -17.29 4.47
CA GLU A 272 -16.72 -17.39 3.58
C GLU A 272 -17.55 -16.09 3.53
N GLU A 273 -17.72 -15.41 4.66
CA GLU A 273 -18.45 -14.14 4.72
C GLU A 273 -17.52 -12.91 4.59
N GLN A 274 -16.22 -13.15 4.41
CA GLN A 274 -15.16 -12.14 4.32
C GLN A 274 -15.23 -11.15 5.48
N VAL A 275 -15.43 -11.64 6.70
CA VAL A 275 -15.62 -10.79 7.90
C VAL A 275 -14.36 -9.98 8.18
N TYR A 276 -13.19 -10.58 7.92
CA TYR A 276 -11.89 -9.92 7.94
C TYR A 276 -11.21 -10.08 6.58
N ASP A 277 -10.34 -9.13 6.25
CA ASP A 277 -9.51 -9.24 5.05
C ASP A 277 -8.36 -10.22 5.30
N LEU A 278 -8.39 -11.34 4.59
CA LEU A 278 -7.39 -12.41 4.70
C LEU A 278 -6.32 -12.33 3.60
N LYS A 279 -6.18 -11.19 2.91
CA LYS A 279 -5.12 -10.99 1.90
C LYS A 279 -3.71 -11.24 2.43
N ALA A 280 -3.50 -11.03 3.73
CA ALA A 280 -2.23 -11.19 4.42
C ALA A 280 -2.46 -11.96 5.73
N ILE A 281 -1.75 -13.07 5.89
CA ILE A 281 -1.65 -13.79 7.15
C ILE A 281 -0.15 -14.01 7.42
N PRO A 282 0.38 -13.66 8.60
CA PRO A 282 -0.31 -13.16 9.80
C PRO A 282 -0.87 -11.73 9.64
N THR A 283 -1.94 -11.42 10.38
CA THR A 283 -2.40 -10.04 10.58
C THR A 283 -2.82 -9.79 12.03
N LEU A 284 -2.54 -8.57 12.52
CA LEU A 284 -2.82 -8.13 13.89
C LEU A 284 -3.78 -6.95 13.90
N TYR A 285 -4.77 -7.03 14.79
CA TYR A 285 -5.69 -5.93 15.10
C TYR A 285 -5.61 -5.63 16.59
N LEU A 286 -5.52 -4.35 16.95
CA LEU A 286 -5.70 -3.90 18.32
C LEU A 286 -7.06 -3.24 18.45
N LEU A 287 -7.84 -3.71 19.41
CA LEU A 287 -9.17 -3.20 19.69
C LEU A 287 -9.24 -2.62 21.09
N ASP A 288 -10.09 -1.60 21.28
CA ASP A 288 -10.42 -1.08 22.60
C ASP A 288 -11.45 -1.96 23.35
N LYS A 289 -11.84 -1.51 24.55
CA LYS A 289 -12.85 -2.15 25.40
C LYS A 289 -14.20 -2.37 24.70
N ASP A 290 -14.59 -1.46 23.82
CA ASP A 290 -15.84 -1.45 23.06
C ASP A 290 -15.73 -2.19 21.72
N LYS A 291 -14.56 -2.79 21.44
CA LYS A 291 -14.17 -3.48 20.21
C LYS A 291 -14.03 -2.53 19.02
N THR A 292 -13.81 -1.24 19.25
CA THR A 292 -13.39 -0.29 18.22
C THR A 292 -11.98 -0.61 17.77
N VAL A 293 -11.74 -0.62 16.47
CA VAL A 293 -10.41 -0.89 15.90
C VAL A 293 -9.51 0.32 16.10
N LEU A 294 -8.44 0.13 16.88
CA LEU A 294 -7.40 1.12 17.13
C LEU A 294 -6.28 1.00 16.08
N LEU A 295 -5.88 -0.24 15.79
CA LEU A 295 -4.89 -0.58 14.76
C LEU A 295 -5.41 -1.74 13.91
N LYS A 296 -5.18 -1.67 12.60
CA LYS A 296 -5.57 -2.66 11.59
C LYS A 296 -4.34 -3.09 10.80
N ASP A 297 -4.21 -4.39 10.51
CA ASP A 297 -3.10 -4.98 9.74
C ASP A 297 -1.70 -4.53 10.21
N ALA A 298 -1.58 -4.36 11.53
CA ALA A 298 -0.42 -3.77 12.19
C ALA A 298 0.71 -4.78 12.42
N THR A 299 1.93 -4.27 12.59
CA THR A 299 3.08 -5.08 12.99
C THR A 299 3.15 -5.18 14.51
N ALA A 300 3.80 -6.23 15.04
CA ALA A 300 4.00 -6.36 16.49
C ALA A 300 4.68 -5.13 17.12
N PRO A 301 5.73 -4.52 16.51
CA PRO A 301 6.30 -3.27 17.01
C PRO A 301 5.32 -2.09 17.06
N ALA A 302 4.40 -1.97 16.10
CA ALA A 302 3.39 -0.91 16.11
C ALA A 302 2.37 -1.10 17.24
N ILE A 303 1.97 -2.35 17.51
CA ILE A 303 1.13 -2.69 18.67
C ILE A 303 1.84 -2.30 19.98
N GLU A 304 3.10 -2.70 20.14
CA GLU A 304 3.90 -2.38 21.32
C GLU A 304 4.04 -0.87 21.53
N ALA A 305 4.41 -0.12 20.49
CA ALA A 305 4.55 1.32 20.56
C ALA A 305 3.24 2.02 20.96
N TYR A 306 2.10 1.57 20.41
CA TYR A 306 0.80 2.13 20.78
C TYR A 306 0.48 1.88 22.26
N LEU A 307 0.65 0.64 22.74
CA LEU A 307 0.35 0.27 24.12
C LEU A 307 1.25 1.01 25.13
N MET A 308 2.52 1.26 24.79
CA MET A 308 3.42 2.04 25.63
C MET A 308 3.02 3.52 25.76
N GLN A 309 2.37 4.10 24.75
CA GLN A 309 1.94 5.50 24.75
C GLN A 309 0.61 5.73 25.48
N HIS A 310 -0.22 4.69 25.64
CA HIS A 310 -1.61 4.79 26.10
C HIS A 310 -1.89 3.96 27.37
N GLN A 311 -0.85 3.72 28.18
CA GLN A 311 -0.95 3.11 29.51
C GLN A 311 -1.43 4.09 30.59
#